data_AF-A0A539E455-F1
#
_entry.id   AF-A0A539E455-F1
#
_cell.length_a   1.000
_cell.length_b   1.000
_cell.length_c   1.000
_cell.angle_alpha   90.00
_cell.angle_beta   90.00
_cell.angle_gamma   90.00
#
_symmetry.space_group_name_H-M   'P 1'
#
loop_
_entity.id
_entity.type
_entity.pdbx_description
1 polymer ?
#
loop_
_entity_poly.entity_id
_entity_poly.type
_entity_poly.pdbx_seq_one_letter_code
_entity_poly.pdbx_strand_id
1 'polypeptide(L)'
;MGTHFKNICTIDYTLYWLVLFTLIALLSGCLDSVPTTSSTTQPSVARAYSGPVAATADVLAFQTNLWNNLKDDNRCGGCHGTGGQSPSFARDDDVNLAYGEVLALVNLTTPAESRMVIKVAGGHNCWLDSNSACGDVITAYIAAWGSGSSTGAATQIELEAPVIKEVGASKNFTATPPASYSAVHDLLVDYCSNCHVETAATPQAPFFADSDLSASYEAVQSKINLDSPANSRLVVRLRDEFHNCWDPNGSTAVNCAASANLMQTAITTLAESITPTIVDPSLVISKALKLTDGIVASGGSRDHSNIIALYEFKTGSGSTLFDTSGVEPELHLTLAGSEGIDYNWVGGWGVEFIGGKAQGSTTASQKLHDRIKTTNEYSIEAWVVPANVTQEERPIVSYSGG
;
A
#
# COMPACT_ATOMS: atom_id res chain seq x y z
N MET A 1 -50.75 7.92 72.82
CA MET A 1 -49.57 8.26 72.01
C MET A 1 -48.46 7.29 72.40
N GLY A 2 -47.99 6.48 71.43
CA GLY A 2 -46.78 5.61 71.39
C GLY A 2 -46.31 4.87 72.65
N THR A 3 -46.45 3.54 72.75
CA THR A 3 -45.50 2.48 72.30
C THR A 3 -44.14 2.51 73.04
N HIS A 4 -43.84 1.61 73.98
CA HIS A 4 -43.48 0.17 73.88
C HIS A 4 -42.01 -0.16 73.53
N PHE A 5 -41.42 -0.97 74.42
CA PHE A 5 -40.39 -2.01 74.26
C PHE A 5 -38.90 -1.65 74.09
N LYS A 6 -38.13 -1.97 75.15
CA LYS A 6 -36.82 -2.62 75.05
C LYS A 6 -36.95 -4.04 75.60
N ASN A 7 -36.53 -5.04 74.84
CA ASN A 7 -35.98 -6.28 75.38
C ASN A 7 -35.02 -6.91 74.37
N ILE A 8 -34.00 -7.53 74.94
CA ILE A 8 -32.77 -8.07 74.40
C ILE A 8 -33.03 -9.37 73.63
N CYS A 9 -32.37 -9.57 72.49
CA CYS A 9 -32.26 -10.87 71.83
C CYS A 9 -30.80 -11.13 71.42
N THR A 10 -30.22 -12.16 72.02
CA THR A 10 -28.93 -12.78 71.70
C THR A 10 -29.02 -13.52 70.37
N ILE A 11 -28.06 -13.29 69.47
CA ILE A 11 -28.01 -13.93 68.14
C ILE A 11 -27.22 -15.24 68.23
N ASP A 12 -27.90 -16.34 67.94
CA ASP A 12 -27.40 -17.70 67.85
C ASP A 12 -26.61 -17.91 66.54
N TYR A 13 -25.34 -18.33 66.64
CA TYR A 13 -24.45 -18.58 65.49
C TYR A 13 -24.63 -19.97 64.84
N THR A 14 -25.63 -20.73 65.27
CA THR A 14 -25.89 -22.11 64.82
C THR A 14 -26.71 -22.20 63.53
N LEU A 15 -27.30 -21.10 63.06
CA LEU A 15 -28.14 -21.09 61.85
C LEU A 15 -27.35 -20.79 60.55
N TYR A 16 -26.11 -20.28 60.64
CA TYR A 16 -25.30 -19.95 59.46
C TYR A 16 -24.61 -21.15 58.82
N TRP A 17 -24.42 -22.25 59.54
CA TRP A 17 -23.81 -23.48 59.01
C TRP A 17 -24.81 -24.40 58.30
N LEU A 18 -26.12 -24.25 58.56
CA LEU A 18 -27.17 -25.07 57.95
C LEU A 18 -27.70 -24.51 56.62
N VAL A 19 -27.56 -23.20 56.38
CA VAL A 19 -27.90 -22.56 55.09
C VAL A 19 -26.77 -22.73 54.06
N LEU A 20 -25.51 -22.86 54.50
CA LEU A 20 -24.37 -23.06 53.60
C LEU A 20 -24.26 -24.51 53.08
N PHE A 21 -24.80 -25.50 53.81
CA PHE A 21 -24.77 -26.91 53.39
C PHE A 21 -25.99 -27.34 52.54
N THR A 22 -27.09 -26.58 52.56
CA THR A 22 -28.29 -26.86 51.73
C THR A 22 -28.23 -26.22 50.35
N LEU A 23 -27.28 -25.31 50.08
CA LEU A 23 -27.07 -24.74 48.74
C LEU A 23 -26.13 -25.60 47.85
N ILE A 24 -25.41 -26.58 48.42
CA ILE A 24 -24.46 -27.43 47.68
C ILE A 24 -25.11 -28.75 47.19
N ALA A 25 -26.30 -29.11 47.69
CA ALA A 25 -26.99 -30.34 47.33
C ALA A 25 -28.01 -30.21 46.16
N LEU A 26 -28.11 -29.06 45.51
CA LEU A 26 -28.97 -28.83 44.33
C LEU A 26 -28.20 -28.77 42.99
N LEU A 27 -26.92 -29.17 42.97
CA LEU A 27 -26.08 -29.21 41.77
C LEU A 27 -25.84 -30.63 41.22
N SER A 28 -26.77 -31.56 41.45
CA SER A 28 -26.78 -32.86 40.76
C SER A 28 -28.11 -33.08 40.06
N GLY A 29 -28.15 -32.68 38.79
CA GLY A 29 -29.25 -32.92 37.86
C GLY A 29 -28.81 -32.64 36.42
N CYS A 30 -28.79 -33.70 35.61
CA CYS A 30 -28.59 -33.74 34.15
C CYS A 30 -27.22 -33.34 33.58
N LEU A 31 -26.27 -34.28 33.63
CA LEU A 31 -25.35 -34.52 32.51
C LEU A 31 -26.16 -35.11 31.34
N ASP A 32 -26.92 -34.27 30.64
CA ASP A 32 -27.32 -34.60 29.28
C ASP A 32 -26.15 -34.23 28.38
N SER A 33 -25.56 -35.24 27.77
CA SER A 33 -24.67 -35.10 26.63
C SER A 33 -25.37 -34.24 25.58
N VAL A 34 -25.04 -32.96 25.53
CA VAL A 34 -25.33 -32.10 24.40
C VAL A 34 -24.75 -32.83 23.18
N PRO A 35 -25.51 -33.10 22.11
CA PRO A 35 -24.90 -33.54 20.88
C PRO A 35 -23.87 -32.46 20.55
N THR A 36 -22.61 -32.84 20.34
CA THR A 36 -21.68 -31.99 19.60
C THR A 36 -22.35 -31.72 18.26
N THR A 37 -23.08 -30.60 18.17
CA THR A 37 -23.42 -30.03 16.89
C THR A 37 -22.09 -29.63 16.31
N SER A 38 -21.57 -30.46 15.41
CA SER A 38 -20.54 -30.07 14.47
C SER A 38 -20.90 -28.67 14.00
N SER A 39 -20.04 -27.69 14.28
CA SER A 39 -20.17 -26.38 13.66
C SER A 39 -20.11 -26.64 12.16
N THR A 40 -21.27 -26.61 11.50
CA THR A 40 -21.33 -26.53 10.06
C THR A 40 -20.88 -25.13 9.72
N THR A 41 -19.56 -24.93 9.64
CA THR A 41 -18.98 -23.99 8.69
C THR A 41 -19.61 -24.32 7.35
N GLN A 42 -20.58 -23.51 6.92
CA GLN A 42 -21.04 -23.55 5.56
C GLN A 42 -19.82 -23.22 4.69
N PRO A 43 -19.33 -24.16 3.88
CA PRO A 43 -18.30 -23.84 2.93
C PRO A 43 -18.94 -22.95 1.85
N SER A 44 -18.19 -21.96 1.35
CA SER A 44 -18.25 -21.61 -0.07
C SER A 44 -18.23 -22.94 -0.85
N VAL A 45 -18.95 -23.07 -1.97
CA VAL A 45 -19.17 -24.36 -2.68
C VAL A 45 -17.85 -24.95 -3.21
N ALA A 46 -16.98 -25.40 -2.30
CA ALA A 46 -15.79 -26.15 -2.53
C ALA A 46 -16.27 -27.51 -3.02
N ARG A 47 -15.67 -27.98 -4.11
CA ARG A 47 -15.91 -29.33 -4.61
C ARG A 47 -15.87 -30.31 -3.43
N ALA A 48 -16.95 -31.06 -3.21
CA ALA A 48 -17.07 -31.96 -2.06
C ALA A 48 -15.91 -32.96 -2.08
N TYR A 49 -14.99 -32.81 -1.13
CA TYR A 49 -13.83 -33.67 -1.01
C TYR A 49 -14.26 -35.07 -0.58
N SER A 50 -13.89 -36.08 -1.36
CA SER A 50 -14.24 -37.49 -1.13
C SER A 50 -13.04 -38.37 -0.75
N GLY A 51 -11.85 -37.78 -0.63
CA GLY A 51 -10.62 -38.48 -0.26
C GLY A 51 -10.51 -38.80 1.24
N PRO A 52 -9.39 -39.38 1.67
CA PRO A 52 -9.13 -39.69 3.07
C PRO A 52 -9.22 -38.46 3.97
N VAL A 53 -9.75 -38.63 5.19
CA VAL A 53 -9.75 -37.55 6.19
C VAL A 53 -8.33 -37.12 6.55
N ALA A 54 -8.18 -35.90 7.06
CA ALA A 54 -6.92 -35.40 7.57
C ALA A 54 -6.35 -36.32 8.66
N ALA A 55 -5.11 -36.79 8.48
CA ALA A 55 -4.47 -37.74 9.39
C ALA A 55 -4.02 -37.12 10.72
N THR A 56 -3.78 -35.80 10.74
CA THR A 56 -3.35 -35.07 11.93
C THR A 56 -4.10 -33.75 12.07
N ALA A 57 -4.04 -33.14 13.27
CA ALA A 57 -4.59 -31.82 13.51
C ALA A 57 -3.95 -30.75 12.61
N ASP A 58 -2.67 -30.89 12.27
CA ASP A 58 -1.98 -29.96 11.38
C ASP A 58 -2.40 -30.13 9.91
N VAL A 59 -2.61 -31.37 9.45
CA VAL A 59 -3.21 -31.62 8.12
C VAL A 59 -4.61 -31.03 8.05
N LEU A 60 -5.39 -31.12 9.15
CA LEU A 60 -6.72 -30.51 9.23
C LEU A 60 -6.63 -28.97 9.19
N ALA A 61 -5.65 -28.37 9.87
CA ALA A 61 -5.43 -26.93 9.84
C ALA A 61 -5.00 -26.45 8.44
N PHE A 62 -4.12 -27.18 7.76
CA PHE A 62 -3.79 -26.96 6.35
C PHE A 62 -5.02 -27.08 5.45
N GLN A 63 -5.80 -28.14 5.64
CA GLN A 63 -7.00 -28.42 4.87
C GLN A 63 -7.97 -27.23 4.94
N THR A 64 -8.26 -26.80 6.16
CA THR A 64 -9.23 -25.75 6.46
C THR A 64 -8.77 -24.38 5.99
N ASN A 65 -7.53 -24.00 6.26
CA ASN A 65 -7.08 -22.61 6.13
C ASN A 65 -6.40 -22.30 4.80
N LEU A 66 -5.80 -23.29 4.13
CA LEU A 66 -5.06 -23.08 2.88
C LEU A 66 -5.65 -23.89 1.72
N TRP A 67 -5.76 -25.21 1.88
CA TRP A 67 -6.08 -26.10 0.77
C TRP A 67 -7.50 -25.90 0.23
N ASN A 68 -8.51 -25.81 1.11
CA ASN A 68 -9.90 -25.55 0.69
C ASN A 68 -10.04 -24.28 -0.14
N ASN A 69 -9.19 -23.27 0.12
CA ASN A 69 -9.21 -21.98 -0.56
C ASN A 69 -8.46 -22.01 -1.90
N LEU A 70 -7.63 -23.02 -2.18
CA LEU A 70 -6.75 -23.05 -3.37
C LEU A 70 -7.01 -24.22 -4.32
N LYS A 71 -7.64 -25.30 -3.85
CA LYS A 71 -7.81 -26.56 -4.58
C LYS A 71 -8.74 -26.51 -5.79
N ASP A 72 -9.55 -25.47 -5.92
CA ASP A 72 -10.54 -25.39 -7.00
C ASP A 72 -9.87 -24.99 -8.34
N ASP A 73 -10.48 -25.41 -9.46
CA ASP A 73 -9.89 -25.30 -10.81
C ASP A 73 -9.64 -23.85 -11.24
N ASN A 74 -10.39 -22.88 -10.70
CA ASN A 74 -10.22 -21.46 -10.96
C ASN A 74 -9.07 -20.81 -10.16
N ARG A 75 -8.34 -21.60 -9.37
CA ARG A 75 -7.19 -21.17 -8.56
C ARG A 75 -6.01 -22.13 -8.81
N CYS A 76 -5.30 -22.54 -7.75
CA CYS A 76 -4.12 -23.39 -7.88
C CYS A 76 -4.46 -24.81 -8.35
N GLY A 77 -5.65 -25.32 -8.01
CA GLY A 77 -6.11 -26.67 -8.36
C GLY A 77 -6.10 -26.98 -9.84
N GLY A 78 -6.37 -25.97 -10.70
CA GLY A 78 -6.40 -26.16 -12.15
C GLY A 78 -5.06 -26.60 -12.75
N CYS A 79 -3.95 -26.31 -12.08
CA CYS A 79 -2.60 -26.71 -12.52
C CYS A 79 -1.89 -27.63 -11.52
N HIS A 80 -2.08 -27.42 -10.22
CA HIS A 80 -1.42 -28.17 -9.14
C HIS A 80 -2.32 -29.23 -8.49
N GLY A 81 -3.45 -29.53 -9.13
CA GLY A 81 -4.42 -30.56 -8.72
C GLY A 81 -4.01 -31.99 -9.07
N THR A 82 -4.95 -32.91 -8.90
CA THR A 82 -4.76 -34.36 -9.16
C THR A 82 -4.47 -34.61 -10.63
N GLY A 83 -3.32 -35.23 -10.94
CA GLY A 83 -2.89 -35.47 -12.31
C GLY A 83 -2.37 -34.22 -13.05
N GLY A 84 -2.20 -33.10 -12.34
CA GLY A 84 -1.63 -31.87 -12.85
C GLY A 84 -0.10 -31.82 -12.82
N GLN A 85 0.43 -30.61 -12.71
CA GLN A 85 1.85 -30.29 -12.65
C GLN A 85 2.41 -30.46 -11.22
N SER A 86 3.67 -30.90 -11.12
CA SER A 86 4.39 -30.90 -9.85
C SER A 86 4.86 -29.49 -9.46
N PRO A 87 4.84 -29.13 -8.17
CA PRO A 87 4.34 -29.91 -7.03
C PRO A 87 2.81 -29.98 -6.98
N SER A 88 2.24 -31.12 -6.61
CA SER A 88 0.79 -31.36 -6.63
C SER A 88 0.14 -31.04 -5.28
N PHE A 89 0.40 -29.83 -4.77
CA PHE A 89 -0.03 -29.38 -3.43
C PHE A 89 -1.52 -29.01 -3.35
N ALA A 90 -2.20 -28.89 -4.49
CA ALA A 90 -3.62 -28.56 -4.59
C ALA A 90 -4.45 -29.75 -5.07
N ARG A 91 -3.90 -30.98 -5.03
CA ARG A 91 -4.60 -32.22 -5.37
C ARG A 91 -5.85 -32.42 -4.52
N ASP A 92 -6.91 -32.90 -5.17
CA ASP A 92 -8.25 -33.03 -4.61
C ASP A 92 -8.63 -34.47 -4.25
N ASP A 93 -7.75 -35.44 -4.52
CA ASP A 93 -7.94 -36.87 -4.25
C ASP A 93 -7.45 -37.31 -2.85
N ASP A 94 -6.37 -36.71 -2.33
CA ASP A 94 -5.85 -36.99 -0.98
C ASP A 94 -5.14 -35.76 -0.37
N VAL A 95 -5.77 -35.19 0.66
CA VAL A 95 -5.27 -34.03 1.40
C VAL A 95 -3.97 -34.32 2.15
N ASN A 96 -3.73 -35.57 2.57
CA ASN A 96 -2.50 -35.94 3.28
C ASN A 96 -1.30 -35.94 2.33
N LEU A 97 -1.52 -36.33 1.07
CA LEU A 97 -0.49 -36.22 0.03
C LEU A 97 -0.29 -34.77 -0.40
N ALA A 98 -1.37 -33.98 -0.50
CA ALA A 98 -1.30 -32.55 -0.77
C ALA A 98 -0.44 -31.81 0.27
N TYR A 99 -0.66 -32.14 1.55
CA TYR A 99 0.11 -31.62 2.67
C TYR A 99 1.60 -31.95 2.55
N GLY A 100 1.96 -33.18 2.16
CA GLY A 100 3.37 -33.55 1.96
C GLY A 100 4.08 -32.69 0.90
N GLU A 101 3.38 -32.31 -0.16
CA GLU A 101 3.90 -31.48 -1.26
C GLU A 101 4.03 -29.99 -0.86
N VAL A 102 3.12 -29.48 -0.02
CA VAL A 102 3.07 -28.04 0.32
C VAL A 102 4.16 -27.61 1.30
N LEU A 103 4.68 -28.52 2.13
CA LEU A 103 5.64 -28.20 3.20
C LEU A 103 6.93 -27.55 2.68
N ALA A 104 7.36 -27.87 1.46
CA ALA A 104 8.53 -27.26 0.83
C ALA A 104 8.26 -25.88 0.19
N LEU A 105 7.01 -25.42 0.20
CA LEU A 105 6.55 -24.19 -0.45
C LEU A 105 6.15 -23.11 0.53
N VAL A 106 5.99 -23.45 1.80
CA VAL A 106 5.41 -22.61 2.85
C VAL A 106 6.39 -22.40 4.00
N ASN A 107 6.48 -21.16 4.45
CA ASN A 107 7.12 -20.78 5.70
C ASN A 107 6.04 -20.35 6.70
N LEU A 108 5.75 -21.19 7.69
CA LEU A 108 4.73 -20.88 8.72
C LEU A 108 5.19 -19.82 9.72
N THR A 109 6.49 -19.56 9.84
CA THR A 109 7.04 -18.52 10.72
C THR A 109 6.96 -17.15 10.06
N THR A 110 7.28 -17.09 8.77
CA THR A 110 7.19 -15.89 7.94
C THR A 110 6.31 -16.16 6.72
N PRO A 111 4.97 -16.15 6.87
CA PRO A 111 4.03 -16.50 5.79
C PRO A 111 4.28 -15.78 4.46
N ALA A 112 4.63 -14.49 4.51
CA ALA A 112 4.88 -13.66 3.33
C ALA A 112 6.11 -14.12 2.51
N GLU A 113 7.11 -14.74 3.16
CA GLU A 113 8.31 -15.30 2.50
C GLU A 113 8.05 -16.68 1.88
N SER A 114 6.84 -17.22 2.01
CA SER A 114 6.50 -18.51 1.42
C SER A 114 6.70 -18.48 -0.10
N ARG A 115 7.33 -19.52 -0.64
CA ARG A 115 7.67 -19.61 -2.07
C ARG A 115 6.44 -19.49 -2.97
N MET A 116 5.30 -20.00 -2.51
CA MET A 116 4.02 -19.87 -3.23
C MET A 116 3.48 -18.43 -3.23
N VAL A 117 3.62 -17.69 -2.12
CA VAL A 117 3.25 -16.27 -2.01
C VAL A 117 4.08 -15.46 -2.98
N ILE A 118 5.41 -15.57 -2.91
CA ILE A 118 6.35 -14.83 -3.78
C ILE A 118 6.04 -15.12 -5.26
N LYS A 119 5.75 -16.38 -5.61
CA LYS A 119 5.42 -16.76 -6.99
C LYS A 119 4.14 -16.10 -7.48
N VAL A 120 3.05 -16.14 -6.71
CA VAL A 120 1.76 -15.59 -7.14
C VAL A 120 1.78 -14.06 -7.11
N ALA A 121 2.39 -13.46 -6.10
CA ALA A 121 2.64 -12.01 -6.03
C ALA A 121 3.47 -11.50 -7.23
N GLY A 122 4.37 -12.34 -7.75
CA GLY A 122 5.13 -12.08 -8.98
C GLY A 122 4.36 -12.29 -10.30
N GLY A 123 3.06 -12.62 -10.25
CA GLY A 123 2.19 -12.77 -11.43
C GLY A 123 1.89 -14.20 -11.87
N HIS A 124 2.21 -15.20 -11.04
CA HIS A 124 1.90 -16.59 -11.38
C HIS A 124 0.40 -16.91 -11.15
N ASN A 125 -0.41 -16.77 -12.19
CA ASN A 125 -1.83 -17.18 -12.23
C ASN A 125 -2.67 -16.67 -11.04
N CYS A 126 -2.54 -15.38 -10.72
CA CYS A 126 -3.42 -14.72 -9.76
C CYS A 126 -4.86 -14.70 -10.28
N TRP A 127 -5.84 -14.99 -9.41
CA TRP A 127 -7.28 -14.99 -9.72
C TRP A 127 -7.94 -13.62 -9.51
N LEU A 128 -7.18 -12.64 -9.01
CA LEU A 128 -7.58 -11.25 -8.82
C LEU A 128 -6.92 -10.35 -9.86
N ASP A 129 -7.44 -9.15 -10.05
CA ASP A 129 -6.80 -8.15 -10.94
C ASP A 129 -5.49 -7.57 -10.37
N SER A 130 -5.12 -7.95 -9.15
CA SER A 130 -3.90 -7.52 -8.47
C SER A 130 -3.09 -8.72 -7.96
N ASN A 131 -1.91 -8.91 -8.53
CA ASN A 131 -0.98 -9.98 -8.11
C ASN A 131 -0.57 -9.84 -6.65
N SER A 132 -0.30 -8.61 -6.19
CA SER A 132 0.04 -8.36 -4.78
C SER A 132 -1.13 -8.71 -3.86
N ALA A 133 -2.37 -8.43 -4.26
CA ALA A 133 -3.55 -8.81 -3.49
C ALA A 133 -3.69 -10.34 -3.38
N CYS A 134 -3.45 -11.10 -4.45
CA CYS A 134 -3.39 -12.56 -4.34
C CYS A 134 -2.28 -13.02 -3.37
N GLY A 135 -1.11 -12.38 -3.41
CA GLY A 135 -0.02 -12.63 -2.48
C GLY A 135 -0.41 -12.40 -1.03
N ASP A 136 -1.05 -11.27 -0.73
CA ASP A 136 -1.55 -10.91 0.59
C ASP A 136 -2.62 -11.92 1.08
N VAL A 137 -3.55 -12.32 0.22
CA VAL A 137 -4.58 -13.32 0.54
C VAL A 137 -3.96 -14.69 0.88
N ILE A 138 -3.01 -15.17 0.08
CA ILE A 138 -2.32 -16.44 0.35
C ILE A 138 -1.51 -16.35 1.64
N THR A 139 -0.89 -15.19 1.90
CA THR A 139 -0.19 -14.92 3.16
C THR A 139 -1.12 -15.08 4.35
N ALA A 140 -2.34 -14.53 4.25
CA ALA A 140 -3.36 -14.66 5.29
C ALA A 140 -3.80 -16.12 5.52
N TYR A 141 -3.98 -16.90 4.45
CA TYR A 141 -4.28 -18.34 4.55
C TYR A 141 -3.19 -19.13 5.29
N ILE A 142 -1.92 -18.86 4.97
CA ILE A 142 -0.76 -19.52 5.59
C ILE A 142 -0.64 -19.10 7.06
N ALA A 143 -0.85 -17.81 7.36
CA ALA A 143 -0.82 -17.31 8.73
C ALA A 143 -1.92 -17.96 9.60
N ALA A 144 -3.13 -18.13 9.05
CA ALA A 144 -4.23 -18.84 9.69
C ALA A 144 -3.92 -20.33 9.90
N TRP A 145 -3.27 -20.98 8.93
CA TRP A 145 -2.78 -22.34 9.13
C TRP A 145 -1.76 -22.42 10.29
N GLY A 146 -0.74 -21.56 10.30
CA GLY A 146 0.32 -21.58 11.32
C GLY A 146 -0.16 -21.27 12.74
N SER A 147 -1.22 -20.46 12.90
CA SER A 147 -1.79 -20.11 14.21
C SER A 147 -2.81 -21.15 14.74
N GLY A 148 -3.23 -22.11 13.91
CA GLY A 148 -4.31 -23.05 14.24
C GLY A 148 -5.70 -22.40 14.36
N SER A 149 -5.83 -21.12 14.01
CA SER A 149 -7.07 -20.36 13.99
C SER A 149 -7.32 -19.85 12.58
N SER A 150 -8.58 -19.75 12.15
CA SER A 150 -8.94 -19.16 10.84
C SER A 150 -8.71 -17.63 10.75
N THR A 151 -7.82 -17.11 11.60
CA THR A 151 -7.62 -15.69 11.89
C THR A 151 -6.13 -15.38 12.03
N GLY A 152 -5.72 -14.28 11.41
CA GLY A 152 -4.33 -14.00 11.03
C GLY A 152 -3.35 -13.90 12.21
N ALA A 153 -2.14 -14.39 11.98
CA ALA A 153 -1.00 -14.12 12.85
C ALA A 153 -0.69 -12.61 12.87
N ALA A 154 -0.19 -12.12 14.00
CA ALA A 154 0.29 -10.75 14.12
C ALA A 154 1.35 -10.48 13.04
N THR A 155 1.11 -9.51 12.16
CA THR A 155 2.13 -9.07 11.21
C THR A 155 3.20 -8.34 11.99
N GLN A 156 4.36 -8.97 12.16
CA GLN A 156 5.55 -8.24 12.57
C GLN A 156 5.92 -7.32 11.40
N ILE A 157 6.12 -6.02 11.66
CA ILE A 157 6.67 -5.13 10.62
C ILE A 157 8.05 -5.67 10.27
N GLU A 158 8.15 -6.23 9.07
CA GLU A 158 9.43 -6.53 8.46
C GLU A 158 9.95 -5.26 7.82
N LEU A 159 11.00 -4.69 8.41
CA LEU A 159 11.67 -3.52 7.86
C LEU A 159 12.55 -3.98 6.70
N GLU A 160 12.06 -3.84 5.48
CA GLU A 160 12.92 -3.95 4.30
C GLU A 160 13.79 -2.69 4.17
N ALA A 161 15.06 -2.84 3.83
CA ALA A 161 15.89 -1.66 3.59
C ALA A 161 15.41 -0.97 2.30
N PRO A 162 15.12 0.35 2.31
CA PRO A 162 14.74 1.04 1.09
C PRO A 162 15.90 1.02 0.09
N VAL A 163 15.56 1.04 -1.20
CA VAL A 163 16.57 1.13 -2.27
C VAL A 163 17.49 2.32 -2.00
N ILE A 164 18.78 2.04 -1.88
CA ILE A 164 19.78 3.06 -1.58
C ILE A 164 19.88 4.02 -2.76
N LYS A 165 19.50 5.28 -2.53
CA LYS A 165 19.68 6.37 -3.48
C LYS A 165 20.87 7.21 -3.04
N GLU A 166 22.00 7.04 -3.72
CA GLU A 166 23.16 7.87 -3.48
C GLU A 166 22.89 9.32 -3.89
N VAL A 167 23.41 10.26 -3.10
CA VAL A 167 23.44 11.66 -3.53
C VAL A 167 24.49 11.81 -4.63
N GLY A 168 24.07 12.31 -5.79
CA GLY A 168 24.96 12.53 -6.93
C GLY A 168 25.84 13.77 -6.76
N ALA A 169 26.93 13.83 -7.52
CA ALA A 169 27.69 15.07 -7.69
C ALA A 169 26.87 16.07 -8.52
N SER A 170 26.90 17.35 -8.17
CA SER A 170 26.26 18.43 -8.91
C SER A 170 27.27 19.45 -9.39
N LYS A 171 26.97 20.13 -10.50
CA LYS A 171 27.79 21.23 -11.02
C LYS A 171 27.28 22.57 -10.50
N ASN A 172 28.21 23.38 -10.02
CA ASN A 172 27.93 24.73 -9.54
C ASN A 172 28.59 25.76 -10.45
N PHE A 173 27.95 26.92 -10.60
CA PHE A 173 28.57 28.08 -11.24
C PHE A 173 29.84 28.47 -10.48
N THR A 174 30.89 28.82 -11.21
CA THR A 174 32.14 29.31 -10.62
C THR A 174 31.97 30.75 -10.15
N ALA A 175 32.80 31.21 -9.22
CA ALA A 175 32.72 32.60 -8.72
C ALA A 175 32.96 33.64 -9.83
N THR A 176 33.72 33.28 -10.86
CA THR A 176 34.00 34.09 -12.04
C THR A 176 33.58 33.35 -13.31
N PRO A 177 33.20 34.05 -14.38
CA PRO A 177 32.83 33.41 -15.64
C PRO A 177 34.01 32.60 -16.22
N PRO A 178 33.83 31.30 -16.54
CA PRO A 178 34.86 30.53 -17.23
C PRO A 178 34.89 30.92 -18.72
N ALA A 179 36.02 30.68 -19.39
CA ALA A 179 36.15 30.99 -20.83
C ALA A 179 35.09 30.29 -21.69
N SER A 180 34.63 29.10 -21.29
CA SER A 180 33.56 28.34 -21.93
C SER A 180 32.19 29.04 -21.89
N TYR A 181 32.00 30.05 -21.04
CA TYR A 181 30.77 30.85 -21.00
C TYR A 181 30.60 31.74 -22.22
N SER A 182 31.67 32.09 -22.93
CA SER A 182 31.59 33.01 -24.08
C SER A 182 30.58 32.55 -25.13
N ALA A 183 30.52 31.24 -25.41
CA ALA A 183 29.57 30.69 -26.39
C ALA A 183 28.11 30.88 -25.97
N VAL A 184 27.81 30.90 -24.67
CA VAL A 184 26.47 31.23 -24.18
C VAL A 184 26.25 32.74 -24.25
N HIS A 185 27.22 33.51 -23.78
CA HIS A 185 27.17 34.98 -23.77
C HIS A 185 26.93 35.57 -25.16
N ASP A 186 27.67 35.09 -26.17
CA ASP A 186 27.54 35.52 -27.57
C ASP A 186 26.10 35.34 -28.06
N LEU A 187 25.49 34.16 -27.81
CA LEU A 187 24.09 33.91 -28.17
C LEU A 187 23.10 34.82 -27.42
N LEU A 188 23.37 35.15 -26.16
CA LEU A 188 22.50 36.04 -25.38
C LEU A 188 22.58 37.48 -25.91
N VAL A 189 23.78 37.98 -26.19
CA VAL A 189 23.97 39.31 -26.75
C VAL A 189 23.36 39.41 -28.15
N ASP A 190 23.59 38.43 -29.01
CA ASP A 190 23.12 38.45 -30.40
C ASP A 190 21.60 38.39 -30.51
N TYR A 191 20.95 37.58 -29.68
CA TYR A 191 19.53 37.24 -29.89
C TYR A 191 18.59 37.70 -28.77
N CYS A 192 19.10 38.05 -27.59
CA CYS A 192 18.27 38.41 -26.44
C CYS A 192 18.43 39.88 -25.99
N SER A 193 19.42 40.62 -26.52
CA SER A 193 19.74 41.99 -26.07
C SER A 193 18.65 43.03 -26.36
N ASN A 194 17.74 42.77 -27.28
CA ASN A 194 16.60 43.66 -27.53
C ASN A 194 15.65 43.81 -26.33
N CYS A 195 15.66 42.86 -25.40
CA CYS A 195 14.78 42.86 -24.21
C CYS A 195 15.54 42.64 -22.90
N HIS A 196 16.58 41.80 -22.89
CA HIS A 196 17.24 41.33 -21.68
C HIS A 196 18.52 42.11 -21.34
N VAL A 197 18.50 43.43 -21.58
CA VAL A 197 19.50 44.40 -21.10
C VAL A 197 18.79 45.60 -20.48
N GLU A 198 19.45 46.30 -19.56
CA GLU A 198 18.89 47.47 -18.88
C GLU A 198 18.56 48.61 -19.86
N THR A 199 19.34 48.74 -20.93
CA THR A 199 19.23 49.82 -21.92
C THR A 199 18.25 49.51 -23.06
N ALA A 200 17.53 48.38 -23.02
CA ALA A 200 16.54 48.03 -24.02
C ALA A 200 15.39 49.06 -24.05
N ALA A 201 14.70 49.19 -25.19
CA ALA A 201 13.52 50.05 -25.28
C ALA A 201 12.39 49.60 -24.33
N THR A 202 12.29 48.28 -24.09
CA THR A 202 11.38 47.66 -23.11
C THR A 202 12.12 46.61 -22.28
N PRO A 203 12.87 47.03 -21.24
CA PRO A 203 13.73 46.14 -20.46
C PRO A 203 12.96 45.03 -19.74
N GLN A 204 13.49 43.80 -19.77
CA GLN A 204 12.93 42.62 -19.10
C GLN A 204 14.02 41.95 -18.25
N ALA A 205 13.79 41.88 -16.94
CA ALA A 205 14.65 41.11 -16.06
C ALA A 205 14.45 39.59 -16.27
N PRO A 206 15.47 38.75 -16.08
CA PRO A 206 16.86 39.11 -15.72
C PRO A 206 17.63 39.66 -16.93
N PHE A 207 18.61 40.54 -16.67
CA PHE A 207 19.43 41.19 -17.70
C PHE A 207 20.64 40.33 -18.12
N PHE A 208 20.37 39.08 -18.48
CA PHE A 208 21.41 38.12 -18.86
C PHE A 208 22.01 38.36 -20.24
N ALA A 209 21.47 39.29 -21.04
CA ALA A 209 22.02 39.62 -22.36
C ALA A 209 22.93 40.87 -22.33
N ASP A 210 23.36 41.29 -21.14
CA ASP A 210 24.27 42.43 -20.99
C ASP A 210 25.59 42.18 -21.72
N SER A 211 26.15 43.23 -22.34
CA SER A 211 27.45 43.14 -23.01
C SER A 211 28.61 42.93 -22.03
N ASP A 212 28.46 43.30 -20.76
CA ASP A 212 29.40 42.94 -19.71
C ASP A 212 29.25 41.45 -19.37
N LEU A 213 30.32 40.69 -19.64
CA LEU A 213 30.34 39.25 -19.49
C LEU A 213 30.10 38.82 -18.03
N SER A 214 30.58 39.59 -17.05
CA SER A 214 30.41 39.25 -15.63
C SER A 214 28.98 39.49 -15.17
N ALA A 215 28.37 40.62 -15.56
CA ALA A 215 26.98 40.94 -15.27
C ALA A 215 26.02 39.92 -15.93
N SER A 216 26.28 39.57 -17.19
CA SER A 216 25.53 38.53 -17.91
C SER A 216 25.62 37.18 -17.21
N TYR A 217 26.83 36.76 -16.81
CA TYR A 217 27.08 35.50 -16.12
C TYR A 217 26.36 35.42 -14.77
N GLU A 218 26.35 36.50 -13.99
CA GLU A 218 25.62 36.56 -12.71
C GLU A 218 24.10 36.47 -12.93
N ALA A 219 23.56 37.22 -13.88
CA ALA A 219 22.13 37.28 -14.15
C ALA A 219 21.55 35.97 -14.73
N VAL A 220 22.37 35.18 -15.44
CA VAL A 220 21.90 33.98 -16.15
C VAL A 220 21.84 32.72 -15.28
N GLN A 221 22.54 32.67 -14.12
CA GLN A 221 22.76 31.41 -13.39
C GLN A 221 21.45 30.68 -13.05
N SER A 222 20.43 31.41 -12.59
CA SER A 222 19.12 30.84 -12.25
C SER A 222 18.31 30.30 -13.46
N LYS A 223 18.82 30.47 -14.68
CA LYS A 223 18.16 30.08 -15.94
C LYS A 223 18.85 28.90 -16.63
N ILE A 224 19.98 28.46 -16.12
CA ILE A 224 20.77 27.36 -16.68
C ILE A 224 20.83 26.20 -15.68
N ASN A 225 20.56 25.00 -16.17
CA ASN A 225 20.77 23.77 -15.43
C ASN A 225 22.05 23.10 -15.94
N LEU A 226 23.13 23.18 -15.15
CA LEU A 226 24.45 22.63 -15.53
C LEU A 226 24.48 21.10 -15.52
N ASP A 227 23.64 20.44 -14.72
CA ASP A 227 23.57 18.97 -14.66
C ASP A 227 22.70 18.39 -15.79
N SER A 228 21.73 19.18 -16.29
CA SER A 228 20.85 18.81 -17.38
C SER A 228 20.62 19.99 -18.34
N PRO A 229 21.56 20.28 -19.26
CA PRO A 229 21.51 21.42 -20.18
C PRO A 229 20.18 21.57 -20.94
N ALA A 230 19.59 20.47 -21.39
CA ALA A 230 18.30 20.43 -22.10
C ALA A 230 17.10 20.96 -21.29
N ASN A 231 17.23 21.00 -19.96
CA ASN A 231 16.20 21.48 -19.04
C ASN A 231 16.46 22.93 -18.59
N SER A 232 17.50 23.59 -19.12
CA SER A 232 17.74 25.01 -18.87
C SER A 232 16.57 25.85 -19.37
N ARG A 233 16.17 26.88 -18.62
CA ARG A 233 15.04 27.75 -18.99
C ARG A 233 15.26 28.38 -20.36
N LEU A 234 16.49 28.77 -20.68
CA LEU A 234 16.85 29.32 -21.99
C LEU A 234 16.54 28.35 -23.14
N VAL A 235 16.78 27.04 -22.95
CA VAL A 235 16.51 26.00 -23.96
C VAL A 235 15.02 25.73 -24.08
N VAL A 236 14.32 25.55 -22.95
CA VAL A 236 12.87 25.27 -22.91
C VAL A 236 12.07 26.43 -23.52
N ARG A 237 12.45 27.67 -23.21
CA ARG A 237 11.84 28.89 -23.79
C ARG A 237 11.88 28.88 -25.31
N LEU A 238 12.99 28.44 -25.89
CA LEU A 238 13.16 28.39 -27.35
C LEU A 238 12.45 27.18 -27.95
N ARG A 239 12.69 25.98 -27.40
CA ARG A 239 12.21 24.72 -27.98
C ARG A 239 10.70 24.54 -27.83
N ASP A 240 10.21 24.81 -26.63
CA ASP A 240 8.88 24.36 -26.18
C ASP A 240 7.91 25.55 -26.06
N GLU A 241 8.41 26.78 -25.85
CA GLU A 241 7.60 28.00 -25.74
C GLU A 241 7.75 28.98 -26.93
N PHE A 242 8.59 28.63 -27.91
CA PHE A 242 8.77 29.40 -29.15
C PHE A 242 9.12 30.88 -28.93
N HIS A 243 9.89 31.19 -27.88
CA HIS A 243 10.17 32.55 -27.45
C HIS A 243 11.23 33.23 -28.33
N ASN A 244 10.77 34.08 -29.27
CA ASN A 244 11.64 34.95 -30.09
C ASN A 244 12.83 34.20 -30.72
N CYS A 245 12.57 33.02 -31.27
CA CYS A 245 13.59 32.21 -31.92
C CYS A 245 14.17 32.90 -33.16
N TRP A 246 15.32 32.41 -33.61
CA TRP A 246 16.01 32.90 -34.80
C TRP A 246 16.29 31.77 -35.79
N ASP A 247 16.92 32.10 -36.92
CA ASP A 247 17.56 31.11 -37.78
C ASP A 247 19.07 31.14 -37.58
N PRO A 248 19.67 30.08 -37.03
CA PRO A 248 21.11 29.89 -36.96
C PRO A 248 21.87 30.05 -38.28
N ASN A 249 21.21 29.81 -39.42
CA ASN A 249 21.84 29.80 -40.75
C ASN A 249 21.65 31.11 -41.52
N GLY A 250 21.08 32.14 -40.88
CA GLY A 250 20.89 33.46 -41.50
C GLY A 250 19.83 33.51 -42.60
N SER A 251 18.93 32.52 -42.69
CA SER A 251 17.75 32.65 -43.55
C SER A 251 16.65 33.47 -42.86
N THR A 252 15.63 33.86 -43.64
CA THR A 252 14.48 34.60 -43.14
C THR A 252 13.45 33.73 -42.40
N ALA A 253 13.64 32.40 -42.35
CA ALA A 253 12.68 31.48 -41.74
C ALA A 253 13.08 31.14 -40.29
N VAL A 254 12.25 31.54 -39.32
CA VAL A 254 12.47 31.27 -37.89
C VAL A 254 12.51 29.76 -37.62
N ASN A 255 13.53 29.29 -36.89
CA ASN A 255 13.70 27.87 -36.53
C ASN A 255 14.00 27.70 -35.03
N CYS A 256 12.94 27.50 -34.25
CA CYS A 256 13.03 27.31 -32.80
C CYS A 256 13.78 26.05 -32.38
N ALA A 257 13.65 24.95 -33.13
CA ALA A 257 14.38 23.72 -32.83
C ALA A 257 15.89 23.92 -33.00
N ALA A 258 16.31 24.59 -34.09
CA ALA A 258 17.72 24.88 -34.33
C ALA A 258 18.28 25.92 -33.34
N SER A 259 17.51 26.97 -33.00
CA SER A 259 17.88 27.95 -31.97
C SER A 259 18.11 27.28 -30.61
N ALA A 260 17.19 26.41 -30.19
CA ALA A 260 17.28 25.69 -28.93
C ALA A 260 18.47 24.72 -28.91
N ASN A 261 18.74 24.04 -30.02
CA ASN A 261 19.90 23.14 -30.13
C ASN A 261 21.23 23.90 -30.02
N LEU A 262 21.35 25.09 -30.62
CA LEU A 262 22.53 25.94 -30.43
C LEU A 262 22.70 26.35 -28.97
N MET A 263 21.65 26.86 -28.35
CA MET A 263 21.69 27.28 -26.94
C MET A 263 22.02 26.10 -26.02
N GLN A 264 21.42 24.93 -26.25
CA GLN A 264 21.72 23.71 -25.49
C GLN A 264 23.18 23.29 -25.67
N THR A 265 23.72 23.36 -26.89
CA THR A 265 25.12 22.99 -27.17
C THR A 265 26.10 23.92 -26.45
N ALA A 266 25.84 25.23 -26.45
CA ALA A 266 26.64 26.21 -25.72
C ALA A 266 26.60 25.94 -24.20
N ILE A 267 25.42 25.66 -23.64
CA ILE A 267 25.26 25.32 -22.22
C ILE A 267 25.93 23.98 -21.88
N THR A 268 25.85 22.98 -22.76
CA THR A 268 26.57 21.71 -22.58
C THR A 268 28.08 21.95 -22.52
N THR A 269 28.62 22.78 -23.41
CA THR A 269 30.04 23.13 -23.42
C THR A 269 30.47 23.83 -22.13
N LEU A 270 29.64 24.77 -21.64
CA LEU A 270 29.84 25.39 -20.33
C LEU A 270 29.84 24.34 -19.21
N ALA A 271 28.83 23.47 -19.18
CA ALA A 271 28.67 22.46 -18.16
C ALA A 271 29.80 21.43 -18.15
N GLU A 272 30.35 21.04 -19.31
CA GLU A 272 31.46 20.09 -19.41
C GLU A 272 32.79 20.67 -18.89
N SER A 273 32.93 22.00 -18.93
CA SER A 273 34.11 22.68 -18.36
C SER A 273 34.10 22.78 -16.83
N ILE A 274 32.96 22.51 -16.19
CA ILE A 274 32.79 22.64 -14.74
C ILE A 274 32.96 21.26 -14.09
N THR A 275 33.97 21.16 -13.21
CA THR A 275 34.15 19.96 -12.39
C THR A 275 32.99 19.82 -11.39
N PRO A 276 32.29 18.68 -11.37
CA PRO A 276 31.23 18.44 -10.39
C PRO A 276 31.78 18.57 -8.97
N THR A 277 31.04 19.25 -8.11
CA THR A 277 31.33 19.26 -6.68
C THR A 277 30.96 17.89 -6.14
N ILE A 278 31.97 17.15 -5.69
CA ILE A 278 31.77 15.88 -5.00
C ILE A 278 31.47 16.15 -3.53
N VAL A 279 30.57 15.36 -2.95
CA VAL A 279 30.42 15.33 -1.51
C VAL A 279 31.69 14.76 -0.90
N ASP A 280 32.20 15.41 0.15
CA ASP A 280 33.39 14.94 0.86
C ASP A 280 33.19 13.48 1.31
N PRO A 281 34.04 12.54 0.87
CA PRO A 281 33.92 11.12 1.21
C PRO A 281 34.01 10.81 2.71
N SER A 282 34.52 11.74 3.52
CA SER A 282 34.60 11.61 4.97
C SER A 282 33.27 11.93 5.68
N LEU A 283 32.30 12.52 4.98
CA LEU A 283 30.98 12.82 5.53
C LEU A 283 30.07 11.59 5.48
N VAL A 284 29.44 11.30 6.61
CA VAL A 284 28.31 10.35 6.67
C VAL A 284 27.05 11.11 6.27
N ILE A 285 26.60 10.89 5.04
CA ILE A 285 25.46 11.60 4.46
C ILE A 285 24.21 10.74 4.40
N SER A 286 23.05 11.37 4.61
CA SER A 286 21.76 10.75 4.35
C SER A 286 21.60 10.42 2.87
N LYS A 287 20.98 9.27 2.58
CA LYS A 287 20.61 8.87 1.22
C LYS A 287 19.47 9.77 0.70
N ALA A 288 19.36 9.92 -0.61
CA ALA A 288 18.34 10.72 -1.29
C ALA A 288 16.96 10.03 -1.30
N LEU A 289 16.53 9.54 -0.14
CA LEU A 289 15.22 8.93 0.05
C LEU A 289 14.14 10.02 0.03
N LYS A 290 13.03 9.71 -0.64
CA LYS A 290 11.80 10.51 -0.67
C LYS A 290 10.80 9.91 0.32
N LEU A 291 9.75 10.66 0.65
CA LEU A 291 8.64 10.13 1.44
C LEU A 291 8.01 8.87 0.81
N THR A 292 7.97 8.80 -0.52
CA THR A 292 7.52 7.63 -1.29
C THR A 292 8.44 6.42 -1.19
N ASP A 293 9.69 6.60 -0.73
CA ASP A 293 10.64 5.52 -0.47
C ASP A 293 10.54 5.01 0.97
N GLY A 294 9.68 5.64 1.79
CA GLY A 294 9.42 5.19 3.15
C GLY A 294 8.58 3.91 3.15
N ILE A 295 8.93 2.98 4.03
CA ILE A 295 8.02 1.89 4.38
C ILE A 295 6.96 2.47 5.30
N VAL A 296 5.71 2.15 5.02
CA VAL A 296 4.60 2.44 5.92
C VAL A 296 4.78 1.57 7.16
N ALA A 297 5.49 2.09 8.16
CA ALA A 297 5.60 1.49 9.49
C ALA A 297 4.33 1.76 10.31
N SER A 298 3.16 1.47 9.76
CA SER A 298 1.89 1.55 10.51
C SER A 298 1.55 0.18 11.09
N GLY A 299 2.05 -0.12 12.28
CA GLY A 299 1.60 -1.31 13.01
C GLY A 299 2.62 -1.87 14.00
N GLY A 300 2.74 -1.29 15.19
CA GLY A 300 3.10 -2.15 16.33
C GLY A 300 2.14 -3.35 16.35
N SER A 301 2.62 -4.56 16.70
CA SER A 301 1.85 -5.83 16.63
C SER A 301 0.35 -5.62 16.82
N ARG A 302 -0.37 -5.51 15.69
CA ARG A 302 -1.82 -5.38 15.70
C ARG A 302 -2.38 -6.77 15.88
N ASP A 303 -3.35 -6.88 16.78
CA ASP A 303 -4.07 -8.13 16.90
C ASP A 303 -4.97 -8.28 15.68
N HIS A 304 -4.61 -9.22 14.80
CA HIS A 304 -5.41 -9.60 13.64
C HIS A 304 -6.32 -10.79 13.95
N SER A 305 -6.46 -11.14 15.25
CA SER A 305 -7.45 -12.12 15.67
C SER A 305 -8.87 -11.67 15.27
N ASN A 306 -9.67 -12.63 14.82
CA ASN A 306 -11.09 -12.43 14.49
C ASN A 306 -11.39 -11.43 13.37
N ILE A 307 -10.42 -11.08 12.52
CA ILE A 307 -10.69 -10.33 11.29
C ILE A 307 -11.66 -11.10 10.40
N ILE A 308 -12.68 -10.40 9.88
CA ILE A 308 -13.66 -10.94 8.93
C ILE A 308 -13.48 -10.34 7.53
N ALA A 309 -13.05 -9.09 7.45
CA ALA A 309 -12.71 -8.38 6.22
C ALA A 309 -11.60 -7.37 6.51
N LEU A 310 -10.65 -7.21 5.58
CA LEU A 310 -9.49 -6.33 5.75
C LEU A 310 -9.18 -5.60 4.43
N TYR A 311 -9.08 -4.27 4.51
CA TYR A 311 -8.75 -3.41 3.37
C TYR A 311 -7.55 -2.54 3.71
N GLU A 312 -6.39 -2.90 3.16
CA GLU A 312 -5.14 -2.17 3.40
C GLU A 312 -4.83 -1.15 2.31
N PHE A 313 -5.56 -1.15 1.18
CA PHE A 313 -5.36 -0.21 0.05
C PHE A 313 -3.96 -0.27 -0.60
N LYS A 314 -3.27 -1.42 -0.48
CA LYS A 314 -1.93 -1.67 -1.05
C LYS A 314 -1.87 -1.62 -2.58
N THR A 315 -3.00 -1.81 -3.27
CA THR A 315 -3.04 -1.84 -4.74
C THR A 315 -2.76 -0.49 -5.39
N GLY A 316 -3.10 0.62 -4.71
CA GLY A 316 -2.71 1.97 -5.11
C GLY A 316 -3.27 2.46 -6.45
N SER A 317 -4.14 1.68 -7.12
CA SER A 317 -4.70 1.99 -8.42
C SER A 317 -5.94 1.11 -8.72
N GLY A 318 -6.69 1.51 -9.76
CA GLY A 318 -7.90 0.80 -10.18
C GLY A 318 -9.12 1.12 -9.33
N SER A 319 -10.23 0.42 -9.60
CA SER A 319 -11.52 0.65 -8.96
C SER A 319 -11.91 -0.40 -7.92
N THR A 320 -11.01 -1.31 -7.56
CA THR A 320 -11.28 -2.40 -6.62
C THR A 320 -10.40 -2.29 -5.38
N LEU A 321 -11.03 -2.32 -4.22
CA LEU A 321 -10.36 -2.50 -2.92
C LEU A 321 -10.48 -3.98 -2.56
N PHE A 322 -9.35 -4.66 -2.52
CA PHE A 322 -9.31 -6.09 -2.26
C PHE A 322 -9.42 -6.38 -0.76
N ASP A 323 -10.21 -7.39 -0.45
CA ASP A 323 -10.33 -7.94 0.89
C ASP A 323 -9.24 -8.98 1.07
N THR A 324 -8.27 -8.65 1.91
CA THR A 324 -7.04 -9.44 2.13
C THR A 324 -7.09 -10.21 3.45
N SER A 325 -8.27 -10.31 4.07
CA SER A 325 -8.46 -11.01 5.36
C SER A 325 -8.15 -12.50 5.33
N GLY A 326 -8.12 -13.12 4.15
CA GLY A 326 -8.06 -14.58 4.02
C GLY A 326 -9.36 -15.28 4.42
N VAL A 327 -10.48 -14.55 4.51
CA VAL A 327 -11.79 -15.12 4.85
C VAL A 327 -12.70 -15.13 3.61
N GLU A 328 -13.09 -16.32 3.16
CA GLU A 328 -13.99 -16.50 2.04
C GLU A 328 -15.49 -16.37 2.43
N PRO A 329 -16.39 -15.93 1.51
CA PRO A 329 -16.05 -15.31 0.23
C PRO A 329 -15.34 -13.96 0.43
N GLU A 330 -14.38 -13.64 -0.44
CA GLU A 330 -13.71 -12.33 -0.40
C GLU A 330 -14.73 -11.19 -0.60
N LEU A 331 -14.77 -10.22 0.32
CA LEU A 331 -15.67 -9.05 0.22
C LEU A 331 -14.94 -7.89 -0.45
N HIS A 332 -14.64 -7.98 -1.74
CA HIS A 332 -14.05 -6.84 -2.44
C HIS A 332 -15.03 -5.65 -2.49
N LEU A 333 -14.51 -4.44 -2.38
CA LEU A 333 -15.30 -3.20 -2.50
C LEU A 333 -15.00 -2.55 -3.85
N THR A 334 -16.04 -2.18 -4.58
CA THR A 334 -15.92 -1.38 -5.81
C THR A 334 -16.01 0.10 -5.49
N LEU A 335 -15.03 0.87 -5.95
CA LEU A 335 -15.04 2.33 -5.93
C LEU A 335 -16.04 2.84 -6.98
N ALA A 336 -17.03 3.61 -6.51
CA ALA A 336 -18.02 4.23 -7.37
C ALA A 336 -17.49 5.54 -7.96
N GLY A 337 -17.58 5.69 -9.28
CA GLY A 337 -17.17 6.89 -10.01
C GLY A 337 -15.83 6.74 -10.73
N SER A 338 -15.21 7.87 -11.06
CA SER A 338 -13.93 7.96 -11.78
C SER A 338 -12.81 8.50 -10.89
N GLU A 339 -11.61 7.93 -11.04
CA GLU A 339 -10.40 8.46 -10.41
C GLU A 339 -10.11 9.90 -10.89
N GLY A 340 -9.70 10.79 -9.99
CA GLY A 340 -9.51 12.21 -10.29
C GLY A 340 -10.76 13.08 -10.19
N ILE A 341 -11.94 12.45 -10.03
CA ILE A 341 -13.24 13.15 -9.93
C ILE A 341 -13.96 12.74 -8.64
N ASP A 342 -14.23 11.45 -8.47
CA ASP A 342 -15.06 10.92 -7.37
C ASP A 342 -14.21 10.36 -6.23
N TYR A 343 -13.03 9.82 -6.57
CA TYR A 343 -12.04 9.31 -5.63
C TYR A 343 -10.62 9.53 -6.17
N ASN A 344 -9.63 9.48 -5.28
CA ASN A 344 -8.21 9.46 -5.62
C ASN A 344 -7.48 8.41 -4.80
N TRP A 345 -6.53 7.70 -5.41
CA TRP A 345 -5.52 6.97 -4.64
C TRP A 345 -4.53 7.96 -4.04
N VAL A 346 -4.24 7.81 -2.74
CA VAL A 346 -3.28 8.66 -2.03
C VAL A 346 -2.11 7.81 -1.52
N GLY A 347 -0.96 8.46 -1.34
CA GLY A 347 0.24 7.80 -0.82
C GLY A 347 0.03 7.23 0.59
N GLY A 348 0.82 6.22 0.96
CA GLY A 348 0.73 5.58 2.28
C GLY A 348 -0.42 4.58 2.41
N TRP A 349 -0.85 3.97 1.29
CA TRP A 349 -1.98 3.04 1.21
C TRP A 349 -3.30 3.65 1.69
N GLY A 350 -3.75 4.70 0.99
CA GLY A 350 -5.04 5.34 1.28
C GLY A 350 -5.86 5.61 0.02
N VAL A 351 -7.15 5.88 0.24
CA VAL A 351 -8.08 6.35 -0.78
C VAL A 351 -8.80 7.59 -0.24
N GLU A 352 -8.77 8.67 -1.01
CA GLU A 352 -9.57 9.87 -0.78
C GLU A 352 -10.92 9.73 -1.49
N PHE A 353 -12.01 10.04 -0.79
CA PHE A 353 -13.35 10.12 -1.36
C PHE A 353 -13.78 11.59 -1.49
N ILE A 354 -14.00 12.06 -2.71
CA ILE A 354 -14.48 13.42 -3.00
C ILE A 354 -16.02 13.43 -3.02
N GLY A 355 -16.59 12.51 -3.78
CA GLY A 355 -18.04 12.28 -3.89
C GLY A 355 -18.41 10.81 -4.10
N GLY A 356 -17.41 9.95 -4.27
CA GLY A 356 -17.59 8.51 -4.43
C GLY A 356 -17.78 7.77 -3.10
N LYS A 357 -17.83 6.44 -3.21
CA LYS A 357 -17.89 5.50 -2.09
C LYS A 357 -17.25 4.18 -2.51
N ALA A 358 -16.85 3.36 -1.54
CA ALA A 358 -16.51 1.97 -1.75
C ALA A 358 -17.69 1.08 -1.34
N GLN A 359 -18.09 0.14 -2.19
CA GLN A 359 -19.24 -0.72 -1.90
C GLN A 359 -18.99 -2.17 -2.32
N GLY A 360 -19.23 -3.10 -1.39
CA GLY A 360 -19.18 -4.54 -1.65
C GLY A 360 -20.53 -5.12 -2.09
N SER A 361 -20.51 -6.35 -2.60
CA SER A 361 -21.72 -7.06 -2.97
C SER A 361 -22.50 -7.55 -1.74
N THR A 362 -23.83 -7.60 -1.84
CA THR A 362 -24.69 -8.14 -0.77
C THR A 362 -24.36 -9.62 -0.50
N THR A 363 -24.12 -10.41 -1.54
CA THR A 363 -23.76 -11.83 -1.43
C THR A 363 -22.47 -12.05 -0.65
N ALA A 364 -21.37 -11.40 -1.00
CA ALA A 364 -20.11 -11.57 -0.28
C ALA A 364 -20.20 -11.02 1.15
N SER A 365 -21.01 -9.98 1.37
CA SER A 365 -21.17 -9.34 2.67
C SER A 365 -21.93 -10.20 3.70
N GLN A 366 -22.61 -11.27 3.26
CA GLN A 366 -23.29 -12.23 4.15
C GLN A 366 -22.35 -12.77 5.24
N LYS A 367 -21.06 -12.95 4.93
CA LYS A 367 -20.08 -13.43 5.92
C LYS A 367 -19.95 -12.52 7.14
N LEU A 368 -20.15 -11.20 6.97
CA LEU A 368 -20.15 -10.25 8.07
C LEU A 368 -21.34 -10.55 8.98
N HIS A 369 -22.55 -10.62 8.41
CA HIS A 369 -23.76 -10.94 9.15
C HIS A 369 -23.67 -12.27 9.90
N ASP A 370 -23.22 -13.34 9.24
CA ASP A 370 -23.21 -14.68 9.83
C ASP A 370 -22.24 -14.76 11.01
N ARG A 371 -21.04 -14.19 10.87
CA ARG A 371 -20.03 -14.18 11.93
C ARG A 371 -20.38 -13.24 13.08
N ILE A 372 -20.93 -12.06 12.79
CA ILE A 372 -21.40 -11.13 13.82
C ILE A 372 -22.57 -11.76 14.59
N LYS A 373 -23.54 -12.40 13.92
CA LYS A 373 -24.64 -13.08 14.60
C LYS A 373 -24.20 -14.26 15.45
N THR A 374 -23.22 -15.02 14.98
CA THR A 374 -22.74 -16.20 15.69
C THR A 374 -22.03 -15.84 16.99
N THR A 375 -21.29 -14.73 16.99
CA THR A 375 -20.53 -14.26 18.15
C THR A 375 -21.31 -13.26 19.02
N ASN A 376 -22.31 -12.60 18.44
CA ASN A 376 -23.03 -11.46 19.02
C ASN A 376 -22.11 -10.28 19.39
N GLU A 377 -20.92 -10.21 18.78
CA GLU A 377 -19.90 -9.19 19.04
C GLU A 377 -19.25 -8.74 17.73
N TYR A 378 -18.93 -7.45 17.62
CA TYR A 378 -18.16 -6.93 16.49
C TYR A 378 -17.43 -5.65 16.88
N SER A 379 -16.35 -5.37 16.16
CA SER A 379 -15.66 -4.09 16.18
C SER A 379 -15.37 -3.65 14.75
N ILE A 380 -15.22 -2.34 14.55
CA ILE A 380 -14.80 -1.75 13.28
C ILE A 380 -13.64 -0.81 13.60
N GLU A 381 -12.53 -0.98 12.90
CA GLU A 381 -11.37 -0.10 12.96
C GLU A 381 -11.15 0.53 11.58
N ALA A 382 -10.91 1.85 11.55
CA ALA A 382 -10.62 2.58 10.32
C ALA A 382 -9.73 3.80 10.58
N TRP A 383 -8.82 4.09 9.66
CA TRP A 383 -8.11 5.37 9.61
C TRP A 383 -8.83 6.33 8.69
N VAL A 384 -9.26 7.45 9.26
CA VAL A 384 -10.12 8.41 8.57
C VAL A 384 -9.55 9.80 8.79
N VAL A 385 -9.32 10.51 7.70
CA VAL A 385 -9.07 11.95 7.71
C VAL A 385 -10.33 12.63 7.21
N PRO A 386 -11.16 13.22 8.08
CA PRO A 386 -12.39 13.84 7.66
C PRO A 386 -12.10 15.15 6.92
N ALA A 387 -12.62 15.30 5.70
CA ALA A 387 -12.61 16.58 4.99
C ALA A 387 -13.57 17.62 5.61
N ASN A 388 -14.56 17.15 6.38
CA ASN A 388 -15.51 17.97 7.10
C ASN A 388 -15.79 17.37 8.49
N VAL A 389 -15.75 18.21 9.53
CA VAL A 389 -15.98 17.82 10.93
C VAL A 389 -17.29 18.37 11.51
N THR A 390 -18.09 19.08 10.72
CA THR A 390 -19.34 19.73 11.16
C THR A 390 -20.61 19.05 10.65
N GLN A 391 -20.49 17.98 9.86
CA GLN A 391 -21.65 17.21 9.40
C GLN A 391 -22.22 16.30 10.49
N GLU A 392 -23.54 16.33 10.63
CA GLU A 392 -24.32 15.44 11.48
C GLU A 392 -25.00 14.33 10.63
N GLU A 393 -25.23 13.16 11.22
CA GLU A 393 -25.98 12.02 10.64
C GLU A 393 -25.46 11.44 9.30
N ARG A 394 -24.15 11.48 9.04
CA ARG A 394 -23.52 10.80 7.89
C ARG A 394 -22.59 9.67 8.36
N PRO A 395 -22.96 8.38 8.18
CA PRO A 395 -22.10 7.28 8.58
C PRO A 395 -20.88 7.17 7.66
N ILE A 396 -19.69 6.98 8.25
CA ILE A 396 -18.44 6.71 7.52
C ILE A 396 -18.44 5.27 6.99
N VAL A 397 -18.93 4.34 7.80
CA VAL A 397 -19.10 2.93 7.44
C VAL A 397 -20.56 2.56 7.70
N SER A 398 -21.20 1.93 6.72
CA SER A 398 -22.57 1.45 6.83
C SER A 398 -22.67 0.00 6.37
N TYR A 399 -23.37 -0.81 7.16
CA TYR A 399 -23.83 -2.13 6.75
C TYR A 399 -25.35 -2.12 6.73
N SER A 400 -25.94 -2.12 5.55
CA SER A 400 -27.39 -2.19 5.35
C SER A 400 -27.71 -3.36 4.45
N GLY A 401 -28.72 -4.16 4.84
CA GLY A 401 -29.39 -5.01 3.86
C GLY A 401 -29.91 -4.10 2.75
N GLY A 402 -29.50 -4.39 1.51
CA GLY A 402 -29.89 -3.60 0.33
C GLY A 402 -31.39 -3.46 0.16
#